data_AF-A0AAU2MJQ2-F1
#
_entry.id   AF-A0AAU2MJQ2-F1
#
_cell.length_a   1.000
_cell.length_b   1.000
_cell.length_c   1.000
_cell.angle_alpha   90.00
_cell.angle_beta   90.00
_cell.angle_gamma   90.00
#
_symmetry.space_group_name_H-M   'P 1'
#
loop_
_entity.id
_entity.type
_entity.pdbx_description
1 polymer ?
#
loop_
_entity_poly.entity_id
_entity_poly.type
_entity_poly.pdbx_seq_one_letter_code
_entity_poly.pdbx_strand_id
1 'polypeptide(L)'
;MTESAPAQRFLPTWEQVVALRDFVHGRTYAAAAPTIRLNGEPPHAPGSDLARVAEVNGALYEVTSHLCRRLYDELENGVPGPIADAFWDALLTITAAWREDPELPSWVNELLPVKPR
;
A
#
# COMPACT_ATOMS: atom_id res chain seq x y z
N MET A 1 34.01 -8.59 13.82
CA MET A 1 32.85 -8.59 12.91
C MET A 1 31.63 -8.91 13.76
N THR A 2 30.82 -7.91 14.11
CA THR A 2 29.55 -8.11 14.80
C THR A 2 28.48 -8.28 13.73
N GLU A 3 28.15 -9.54 13.45
CA GLU A 3 26.96 -9.92 12.71
C GLU A 3 25.76 -9.41 13.51
N SER A 4 25.16 -8.32 13.02
CA SER A 4 23.90 -7.83 13.60
C SER A 4 22.86 -8.88 13.25
N ALA A 5 22.31 -9.55 14.27
CA ALA A 5 21.14 -10.40 14.10
C ALA A 5 20.11 -9.63 13.26
N PRO A 6 19.50 -10.24 12.22
CA PRO A 6 18.50 -9.56 11.43
C PRO A 6 17.43 -9.06 12.41
N ALA A 7 17.15 -7.76 12.37
CA ALA A 7 16.08 -7.16 13.16
C ALA A 7 14.86 -8.08 13.01
N GLN A 8 14.34 -8.55 14.13
CA GLN A 8 13.26 -9.52 14.16
C GLN A 8 12.10 -8.93 13.33
N ARG A 9 11.91 -9.43 12.11
CA ARG A 9 10.91 -8.89 11.19
C ARG A 9 9.54 -9.20 11.79
N PHE A 10 8.86 -8.14 12.22
CA PHE A 10 7.51 -8.25 12.75
C PHE A 10 6.56 -8.47 11.59
N LEU A 11 6.05 -9.70 11.48
CA LEU A 11 4.91 -9.98 10.62
C LEU A 11 3.68 -9.25 11.16
N PRO A 12 2.87 -8.64 10.27
CA PRO A 12 1.72 -7.87 10.69
C PRO A 12 0.58 -8.77 11.18
N THR A 13 -0.26 -8.24 12.06
CA THR A 13 -1.57 -8.83 12.32
C THR A 13 -2.52 -8.59 11.15
N TRP A 14 -3.55 -9.41 11.05
CA TRP A 14 -4.63 -9.21 10.07
C TRP A 14 -5.20 -7.78 10.13
N GLU A 15 -5.44 -7.27 11.34
CA GLU A 15 -5.97 -5.92 11.57
C GLU A 15 -5.00 -4.83 11.08
N GLN A 16 -3.70 -5.03 11.25
CA GLN A 16 -2.69 -4.10 10.73
C GLN A 16 -2.70 -4.06 9.20
N VAL A 17 -2.86 -5.21 8.53
CA VAL A 17 -2.98 -5.25 7.06
C VAL A 17 -4.26 -4.57 6.59
N VAL A 18 -5.39 -4.77 7.30
CA VAL A 18 -6.66 -4.10 7.00
C VAL A 18 -6.54 -2.59 7.13
N ALA A 19 -5.99 -2.11 8.26
CA ALA A 19 -5.83 -0.68 8.51
C ALA A 19 -4.91 -0.02 7.47
N LEU A 20 -3.81 -0.68 7.10
CA LEU A 20 -2.88 -0.17 6.09
C LEU A 20 -3.53 -0.12 4.70
N ARG A 21 -4.26 -1.18 4.32
CA ARG A 21 -5.03 -1.23 3.07
C ARG A 21 -6.02 -0.08 3.00
N ASP A 22 -6.82 0.10 4.04
CA ASP A 22 -7.89 1.09 4.06
C ASP A 22 -7.32 2.51 3.99
N PHE A 23 -6.19 2.76 4.67
CA PHE A 23 -5.45 4.00 4.54
C PHE A 23 -4.99 4.25 3.09
N VAL A 24 -4.24 3.32 2.50
CA VAL A 24 -3.69 3.48 1.14
C VAL A 24 -4.81 3.61 0.11
N HIS A 25 -5.87 2.82 0.22
CA HIS A 25 -7.03 2.90 -0.66
C HIS A 25 -7.77 4.24 -0.49
N GLY A 26 -7.94 4.72 0.75
CA GLY A 26 -8.54 6.02 1.02
C GLY A 26 -7.77 7.17 0.40
N ARG A 27 -6.43 7.17 0.54
CA ARG A 27 -5.56 8.19 -0.08
C ARG A 27 -5.57 8.11 -1.61
N THR A 28 -5.51 6.90 -2.17
CA THR A 28 -5.59 6.67 -3.62
C THR A 28 -6.92 7.15 -4.18
N TYR A 29 -8.02 6.84 -3.48
CA TYR A 29 -9.36 7.30 -3.86
C TYR A 29 -9.49 8.83 -3.80
N ALA A 30 -9.00 9.46 -2.72
CA ALA A 30 -9.01 10.91 -2.59
C ALA A 30 -8.22 11.60 -3.72
N ALA A 31 -7.07 11.06 -4.10
CA ALA A 31 -6.27 11.56 -5.21
C ALA A 31 -6.95 11.33 -6.58
N ALA A 32 -7.66 10.22 -6.74
CA ALA A 32 -8.37 9.87 -7.97
C ALA A 32 -9.74 10.56 -8.09
N ALA A 33 -10.28 11.14 -7.02
CA ALA A 33 -11.64 11.69 -6.99
C ALA A 33 -11.95 12.65 -8.17
N PRO A 34 -11.05 13.55 -8.60
CA PRO A 34 -11.29 14.43 -9.76
C PRO A 34 -11.39 13.68 -11.10
N THR A 35 -10.95 12.43 -11.15
CA THR A 35 -10.99 11.58 -12.36
C THR A 35 -12.18 10.62 -12.37
N ILE A 36 -12.94 10.52 -11.27
CA ILE A 36 -14.10 9.64 -11.18
C ILE A 36 -15.18 10.17 -12.12
N ARG A 37 -15.62 9.29 -13.01
CA ARG A 37 -16.71 9.55 -13.96
C ARG A 37 -18.04 9.18 -13.36
N LEU A 38 -19.08 9.94 -13.69
CA LEU A 38 -20.46 9.54 -13.45
C LEU A 38 -20.90 8.49 -14.47
N ASN A 39 -21.88 7.67 -14.08
CA ASN A 39 -22.43 6.64 -14.95
C ASN A 39 -22.95 7.25 -16.26
N GLY A 40 -22.42 6.80 -17.39
CA GLY A 40 -22.80 7.26 -18.73
C GLY A 40 -21.90 8.35 -19.31
N GLU A 41 -20.98 8.94 -18.55
CA GLU A 41 -20.01 9.89 -19.09
C GLU A 41 -19.00 9.20 -20.00
N PRO A 42 -18.51 9.86 -21.08
CA PRO A 42 -17.46 9.30 -21.92
C PRO A 42 -16.13 9.17 -21.16
N PRO A 43 -15.21 8.29 -21.60
CA PRO A 43 -13.86 8.22 -21.06
C PRO A 43 -13.11 9.55 -21.19
N HIS A 44 -12.15 9.78 -20.29
CA HIS A 44 -11.19 10.88 -20.44
C HIS A 44 -10.46 10.73 -21.78
N ALA A 45 -10.17 11.87 -22.43
CA ALA A 45 -9.47 11.87 -23.71
C ALA A 45 -8.14 11.10 -23.58
N PRO A 46 -7.83 10.17 -24.51
CA PRO A 46 -6.57 9.45 -24.48
C PRO A 46 -5.38 10.40 -24.43
N GLY A 47 -4.45 10.16 -23.50
CA GLY A 47 -3.27 11.00 -23.30
C GLY A 47 -3.49 12.29 -22.51
N SER A 48 -4.71 12.57 -22.05
CA SER A 48 -4.97 13.69 -21.13
C SER A 48 -4.40 13.41 -19.73
N ASP A 49 -4.11 14.48 -18.98
CA ASP A 49 -3.65 14.38 -17.59
C ASP A 49 -4.64 13.61 -16.72
N LEU A 50 -5.95 13.81 -16.91
CA LEU A 50 -6.99 13.09 -16.18
C LEU A 50 -7.00 11.59 -16.51
N ALA A 51 -6.83 11.22 -17.77
CA ALA A 51 -6.71 9.82 -18.17
C ALA A 51 -5.49 9.16 -17.51
N ARG A 52 -4.36 9.86 -17.48
CA ARG A 52 -3.11 9.36 -16.88
C ARG A 52 -3.21 9.24 -15.35
N VAL A 53 -3.83 10.20 -14.68
CA VAL A 53 -4.07 10.13 -13.24
C VAL A 53 -5.03 8.97 -12.91
N ALA A 54 -6.09 8.77 -13.69
CA ALA A 54 -7.00 7.65 -13.50
C ALA A 54 -6.28 6.29 -13.66
N GLU A 55 -5.44 6.14 -14.69
CA GLU A 55 -4.65 4.94 -14.94
C GLU A 55 -3.69 4.62 -13.80
N VAL A 56 -2.90 5.62 -13.37
CA VAL A 56 -1.91 5.43 -12.30
C VAL A 56 -2.57 5.08 -10.98
N ASN A 57 -3.69 5.75 -10.63
CA ASN A 57 -4.42 5.44 -9.40
C ASN A 57 -5.05 4.04 -9.46
N GLY A 58 -5.60 3.64 -10.61
CA GLY A 58 -6.10 2.27 -10.81
C GLY A 58 -4.99 1.23 -10.64
N ALA A 59 -3.83 1.45 -11.25
CA ALA A 59 -2.68 0.54 -11.11
C ALA A 59 -2.20 0.42 -9.66
N LEU A 60 -2.14 1.54 -8.93
CA LEU A 60 -1.77 1.54 -7.52
C LEU A 60 -2.77 0.75 -6.67
N TYR A 61 -4.07 0.97 -6.87
CA TYR A 61 -5.14 0.22 -6.20
C TYR A 61 -5.06 -1.29 -6.45
N GLU A 62 -4.82 -1.70 -7.70
CA GLU A 62 -4.69 -3.10 -8.08
C GLU A 62 -3.46 -3.75 -7.43
N VAL A 63 -2.31 -3.08 -7.45
CA VAL A 63 -1.08 -3.59 -6.82
C VAL A 63 -1.25 -3.72 -5.31
N THR A 64 -1.81 -2.72 -4.64
CA THR A 64 -2.03 -2.78 -3.18
C THR A 64 -3.03 -3.86 -2.82
N SER A 65 -4.12 -4.00 -3.58
CA SER A 65 -5.11 -5.06 -3.41
C SER A 65 -4.50 -6.45 -3.59
N HIS A 66 -3.64 -6.62 -4.60
CA HIS A 66 -2.94 -7.88 -4.84
C HIS A 66 -2.00 -8.24 -3.68
N LEU A 67 -1.19 -7.28 -3.22
CA LEU A 67 -0.26 -7.49 -2.11
C LEU A 67 -0.99 -7.84 -0.82
N CYS A 68 -2.04 -7.10 -0.47
CA CYS A 68 -2.87 -7.39 0.71
C CYS A 68 -3.49 -8.78 0.62
N ARG A 69 -4.08 -9.15 -0.53
CA ARG A 69 -4.70 -10.47 -0.72
C ARG A 69 -3.68 -11.60 -0.51
N ARG A 70 -2.50 -11.49 -1.14
CA ARG A 70 -1.45 -12.49 -0.98
C ARG A 70 -0.95 -12.59 0.46
N LEU A 71 -0.82 -11.45 1.14
CA LEU A 71 -0.43 -11.43 2.54
C LEU A 71 -1.49 -12.07 3.44
N TYR A 72 -2.78 -11.84 3.19
CA TYR A 72 -3.87 -12.52 3.88
C TYR A 72 -3.80 -14.04 3.70
N ASP A 73 -3.60 -14.51 2.47
CA ASP A 73 -3.46 -15.94 2.17
C ASP A 73 -2.29 -16.55 2.99
N GLU A 74 -1.14 -15.87 3.08
CA GLU A 74 0.01 -16.35 3.87
C GLU A 74 -0.24 -16.32 5.38
N LEU A 75 -0.93 -15.31 5.90
CA LEU A 75 -1.28 -15.20 7.32
C LEU A 75 -2.28 -16.30 7.73
N GLU A 76 -3.25 -16.62 6.88
CA GLU A 76 -4.25 -17.67 7.14
C GLU A 76 -3.65 -19.08 7.18
N ASN A 77 -2.58 -19.32 6.40
CA ASN A 77 -1.85 -20.60 6.41
C ASN A 77 -1.01 -20.83 7.68
N GLY A 78 -0.92 -19.84 8.59
CA GLY A 78 -0.37 -20.01 9.94
C GLY A 78 1.15 -20.13 10.06
N VAL A 79 1.88 -20.17 8.95
CA VAL A 79 3.36 -20.14 8.92
C VAL A 79 3.80 -19.11 7.88
N PRO A 80 3.71 -17.80 8.19
CA PRO A 80 4.05 -16.77 7.23
C PRO A 80 5.57 -16.82 6.98
N GLY A 81 5.94 -17.14 5.75
CA GLY A 81 7.33 -17.31 5.34
C GLY A 81 7.96 -16.00 4.83
N PRO A 82 9.17 -16.08 4.25
CA PRO A 82 9.86 -14.92 3.65
C PRO A 82 9.06 -14.17 2.58
N ILE A 83 8.06 -14.84 1.98
CA ILE A 83 7.15 -14.25 1.00
C ILE A 83 6.20 -13.26 1.68
N ALA A 84 5.67 -13.59 2.87
CA ALA A 84 4.82 -12.71 3.65
C ALA A 84 5.59 -11.45 4.08
N ASP A 85 6.85 -11.62 4.53
CA ASP A 85 7.76 -10.50 4.82
C ASP A 85 7.91 -9.58 3.61
N ALA A 86 8.16 -10.14 2.43
CA ALA A 86 8.36 -9.35 1.21
C ALA A 86 7.10 -8.56 0.82
N PHE A 87 5.90 -9.15 0.96
CA PHE A 87 4.66 -8.44 0.69
C PHE A 87 4.40 -7.34 1.71
N TRP A 88 4.72 -7.59 2.99
CA TRP A 88 4.61 -6.59 4.03
C TRP A 88 5.56 -5.41 3.82
N ASP A 89 6.83 -5.69 3.54
CA ASP A 89 7.84 -4.68 3.21
C ASP A 89 7.44 -3.85 1.98
N ALA A 90 6.85 -4.48 0.95
CA ALA A 90 6.34 -3.78 -0.22
C ALA A 90 5.19 -2.81 0.12
N LEU A 91 4.25 -3.23 0.96
CA LEU A 91 3.16 -2.36 1.43
C LEU A 91 3.66 -1.19 2.26
N LEU A 92 4.63 -1.41 3.16
CA LEU A 92 5.28 -0.35 3.93
C LEU A 92 6.06 0.61 3.02
N THR A 93 6.72 0.10 1.99
CA THR A 93 7.42 0.92 0.99
C THR A 93 6.46 1.82 0.22
N ILE A 94 5.31 1.30 -0.23
CA ILE A 94 4.26 2.10 -0.87
C ILE A 94 3.75 3.17 0.11
N THR A 95 3.47 2.76 1.36
CA THR A 95 2.91 3.65 2.38
C THR A 95 3.87 4.78 2.76
N ALA A 96 5.18 4.59 2.62
CA ALA A 96 6.18 5.61 2.91
C ALA A 96 6.00 6.90 2.08
N ALA A 97 5.28 6.84 0.95
CA ALA A 97 4.88 8.02 0.17
C ALA A 97 3.98 8.99 0.95
N TRP A 98 3.25 8.52 1.97
CA TRP A 98 2.38 9.30 2.84
C TRP A 98 2.89 9.42 4.28
N ARG A 99 4.22 9.36 4.49
CA ARG A 99 4.82 9.48 5.84
C ARG A 99 4.34 10.70 6.62
N GLU A 100 4.11 11.80 5.92
CA GLU A 100 3.74 13.10 6.52
C GLU A 100 2.21 13.28 6.60
N ASP A 101 1.42 12.28 6.17
CA ASP A 101 -0.03 12.35 6.22
C ASP A 101 -0.54 12.17 7.66
N PRO A 102 -1.35 13.11 8.20
CA PRO A 102 -1.82 13.06 9.58
C PRO A 102 -2.77 11.90 9.88
N GLU A 103 -3.36 11.28 8.85
CA GLU A 103 -4.23 10.11 9.00
C GLU A 103 -3.46 8.78 8.93
N LEU A 104 -2.15 8.82 8.69
CA LEU A 104 -1.33 7.62 8.72
C LEU A 104 -1.38 7.00 10.13
N PRO A 105 -1.72 5.70 10.27
CA PRO A 105 -1.80 5.09 11.60
C PRO A 105 -0.45 5.18 12.32
N SER A 106 -0.47 5.62 13.57
CA SER A 106 0.74 6.00 14.31
C SER A 106 1.78 4.89 14.41
N TRP A 107 1.33 3.64 14.55
CA TRP A 107 2.18 2.45 14.61
C TRP A 107 2.96 2.18 13.32
N VAL A 108 2.52 2.71 12.17
CA VAL A 108 3.21 2.52 10.89
C VAL A 108 4.52 3.31 10.83
N ASN A 109 4.57 4.47 11.49
CA ASN A 109 5.74 5.35 11.43
C ASN A 109 7.05 4.67 11.87
N GLU A 110 6.95 3.76 12.84
CA GLU A 110 8.09 3.00 13.37
C GLU A 110 8.55 1.89 12.41
N LEU A 111 7.68 1.50 11.48
CA LEU A 111 7.89 0.41 10.52
C LEU A 111 8.28 0.91 9.13
N LEU A 112 8.09 2.19 8.84
CA LEU A 112 8.40 2.74 7.52
C LEU A 112 9.90 2.62 7.20
N PRO A 113 10.25 2.29 5.95
CA PRO A 113 11.65 2.24 5.52
C PRO A 113 12.33 3.60 5.73
N VAL A 114 13.63 3.63 5.99
CA VAL A 114 14.37 4.90 6.14
C VAL A 114 14.26 5.73 4.87
N LYS A 115 14.04 7.05 5.00
CA LYS A 115 13.97 7.96 3.84
C LYS A 115 15.30 7.89 3.09
N PRO A 116 15.31 7.56 1.78
CA PRO A 116 16.53 7.66 0.99
C PRO A 116 17.02 9.11 1.02
N ARG A 117 18.34 9.29 1.24
CA ARG A 117 19.01 10.59 1.29
C ARG A 117 19.09 11.21 -0.10
#